data_AF-A0A2S2QW61-F1
#
_entry.id   AF-A0A2S2QW61-F1
#
_cell.length_a   1.000
_cell.length_b   1.000
_cell.length_c   1.000
_cell.angle_alpha   90.00
_cell.angle_beta   90.00
_cell.angle_gamma   90.00
#
_symmetry.space_group_name_H-M   'P 1'
#
loop_
_entity.id
_entity.type
_entity.pdbx_description
1 polymer ?
#
loop_
_entity_poly.entity_id
_entity_poly.type
_entity_poly.pdbx_seq_one_letter_code
_entity_poly.pdbx_strand_id
1 'polypeptide(L)'
;KDFPSLLYLVRNNPYPVYPEYSSFLSRLKTYESCPSTLMKDKYSLAECGFKYTGTQDMVQCFFCGLILKNWIQGSDDAWFEHSKSNPNCLFVLLYKGNQFIENVKNNHVCNCKSEKSYDVVG
;
A
#
# COMPACT_ATOMS: atom_id res chain seq x y z
N LYS A 1 -21.63 -2.18 4.95
CA LYS A 1 -21.11 -3.29 4.10
C LYS A 1 -20.00 -3.96 4.89
N ASP A 2 -20.29 -5.12 5.45
CA ASP A 2 -19.38 -5.83 6.35
C ASP A 2 -18.14 -6.29 5.58
N PHE A 3 -16.97 -6.09 6.17
CA PHE A 3 -15.75 -6.65 5.62
C PHE A 3 -15.87 -8.18 5.61
N PRO A 4 -15.43 -8.86 4.54
CA PRO A 4 -15.24 -10.29 4.61
C PRO A 4 -14.34 -10.59 5.81
N SER A 5 -14.73 -11.53 6.66
CA SER A 5 -13.92 -11.90 7.83
C SER A 5 -12.48 -12.21 7.40
N LEU A 6 -11.50 -11.91 8.27
CA LEU A 6 -10.09 -12.22 7.98
C LEU A 6 -9.92 -13.69 7.60
N LEU A 7 -10.67 -14.59 8.25
CA LEU A 7 -10.70 -16.02 7.94
C LEU A 7 -11.17 -16.30 6.51
N TYR A 8 -12.18 -15.58 6.01
CA TYR A 8 -12.62 -15.70 4.62
C TYR A 8 -11.53 -15.24 3.65
N LEU A 9 -10.86 -14.11 3.91
CA LEU A 9 -9.82 -13.59 3.02
C LEU A 9 -8.61 -14.53 2.97
N VAL A 10 -8.19 -15.05 4.11
CA VAL A 10 -7.11 -16.06 4.19
C VAL A 10 -7.49 -17.33 3.42
N ARG A 11 -8.74 -17.80 3.51
CA ARG A 11 -9.16 -19.02 2.79
C ARG A 11 -9.21 -18.86 1.27
N ASN A 12 -9.51 -17.65 0.77
CA ASN A 12 -9.75 -17.42 -0.66
C ASN A 12 -8.57 -16.76 -1.39
N ASN A 13 -7.68 -16.06 -0.69
CA ASN A 13 -6.50 -15.44 -1.29
C ASN A 13 -5.29 -15.50 -0.34
N PRO A 14 -4.82 -16.71 0.05
CA PRO A 14 -3.75 -16.87 1.04
C PRO A 14 -2.36 -16.49 0.52
N TYR A 15 -2.15 -16.50 -0.80
CA TYR A 15 -0.83 -16.40 -1.39
C TYR A 15 -0.63 -15.09 -2.15
N PRO A 16 0.58 -14.51 -2.13
CA PRO A 16 0.90 -13.38 -2.98
C PRO A 16 0.74 -13.73 -4.45
N VAL A 17 0.18 -12.82 -5.25
CA VAL A 17 0.15 -12.94 -6.72
C VAL A 17 1.57 -13.00 -7.30
N TYR A 18 2.53 -12.32 -6.68
CA TYR A 18 3.94 -12.28 -7.07
C TYR A 18 4.86 -12.64 -5.89
N PRO A 19 5.03 -13.94 -5.57
CA PRO A 19 5.81 -14.40 -4.42
C PRO A 19 7.28 -13.98 -4.44
N GLU A 20 7.89 -13.81 -5.61
CA GLU A 20 9.27 -13.36 -5.81
C GLU A 20 9.52 -11.93 -5.28
N TYR A 21 8.45 -11.15 -5.08
CA TYR A 21 8.49 -9.80 -4.54
C TYR A 21 7.97 -9.72 -3.09
N SER A 22 7.95 -10.84 -2.36
CA SER A 22 7.49 -10.88 -0.97
C SER A 22 8.38 -10.09 -0.01
N SER A 23 9.69 -10.02 -0.28
CA SER A 23 10.60 -9.23 0.53
C SER A 23 10.57 -7.74 0.16
N PHE A 24 10.80 -6.88 1.14
CA PHE A 24 10.98 -5.45 0.90
C PHE A 24 12.09 -5.18 -0.13
N LEU A 25 13.25 -5.83 0.03
CA LEU A 25 14.42 -5.62 -0.84
C LEU A 25 14.14 -6.07 -2.29
N SER A 26 13.43 -7.18 -2.50
CA SER A 26 13.03 -7.61 -3.85
C SER A 26 12.14 -6.58 -4.54
N ARG A 27 11.26 -5.90 -3.79
CA ARG A 27 10.44 -4.80 -4.33
C ARG A 27 11.27 -3.57 -4.62
N LEU A 28 12.05 -3.12 -3.64
CA LEU A 28 12.89 -1.93 -3.77
C LEU A 28 13.86 -2.03 -4.97
N LYS A 29 14.41 -3.23 -5.22
CA LYS A 29 15.30 -3.49 -6.36
C LYS A 29 14.66 -3.16 -7.72
N THR A 30 13.34 -3.33 -7.86
CA THR A 30 12.64 -3.01 -9.13
C THR A 30 12.68 -1.52 -9.49
N TYR A 31 12.96 -0.66 -8.51
CA TYR A 31 13.04 0.79 -8.69
C TYR A 31 14.43 1.25 -9.18
N GLU A 32 15.42 0.36 -9.29
CA GLU A 32 16.76 0.69 -9.82
C GLU A 32 16.68 1.17 -11.28
N SER A 33 15.73 0.67 -12.06
CA SER A 33 15.48 1.10 -13.44
C SER A 33 14.51 2.28 -13.55
N CYS A 34 14.02 2.83 -12.43
CA CYS A 34 13.08 3.94 -12.44
C CYS A 34 13.83 5.28 -12.52
N PRO A 35 13.52 6.16 -13.49
CA PRO A 35 14.03 7.53 -13.52
C PRO A 35 13.73 8.26 -12.20
N SER A 36 14.76 8.85 -11.58
CA SER A 36 14.64 9.54 -10.28
C SER A 36 13.67 10.73 -10.29
N THR A 37 13.38 11.29 -11.47
CA THR A 37 12.41 12.37 -11.68
C THR A 37 10.97 11.90 -11.57
N LEU A 38 10.68 10.62 -11.85
CA LEU A 38 9.33 10.07 -11.86
C LEU A 38 8.84 9.69 -10.47
N MET A 39 9.74 9.21 -9.61
CA MET A 39 9.33 8.61 -8.34
C MET A 39 10.39 8.81 -7.27
N LYS A 40 10.13 9.75 -6.36
CA LYS A 40 11.07 10.11 -5.29
C LYS A 40 10.92 9.23 -4.06
N ASP A 41 9.71 8.73 -3.78
CA ASP A 41 9.41 7.96 -2.58
C ASP A 41 9.33 6.43 -2.81
N LYS A 42 10.35 5.88 -3.49
CA LYS A 42 10.44 4.44 -3.76
C LYS A 42 10.47 3.56 -2.52
N TYR A 43 10.97 4.09 -1.39
CA TYR A 43 11.07 3.35 -0.13
C TYR A 43 9.69 3.15 0.49
N SER A 44 8.88 4.21 0.59
CA SER A 44 7.50 4.12 1.08
C SER A 44 6.66 3.20 0.20
N LEU A 45 6.77 3.33 -1.13
CA LEU A 45 6.05 2.46 -2.06
C LEU A 45 6.42 0.98 -1.90
N ALA A 46 7.73 0.67 -1.79
CA ALA A 46 8.19 -0.68 -1.54
C ALA A 46 7.73 -1.21 -0.17
N GLU A 47 7.69 -0.37 0.87
CA GLU A 47 7.15 -0.75 2.18
C GLU A 47 5.65 -1.09 2.09
N CYS A 48 4.88 -0.30 1.33
CA CYS A 48 3.44 -0.49 1.09
C CYS A 48 3.09 -1.68 0.19
N GLY A 49 4.06 -2.53 -0.13
CA GLY A 49 3.88 -3.74 -0.91
C GLY A 49 3.99 -3.54 -2.42
N PHE A 50 4.39 -2.36 -2.90
CA PHE A 50 4.46 -2.09 -4.33
C PHE A 50 5.84 -2.38 -4.92
N LYS A 51 5.87 -2.99 -6.11
CA LYS A 51 7.04 -3.04 -7.00
C LYS A 51 6.83 -2.11 -8.19
N TYR A 52 7.91 -1.56 -8.73
CA TYR A 52 7.85 -0.79 -9.96
C TYR A 52 7.56 -1.71 -11.16
N THR A 53 6.69 -1.26 -12.06
CA THR A 53 6.31 -2.04 -13.24
C THR A 53 7.29 -1.88 -14.41
N GLY A 54 8.22 -0.93 -14.34
CA GLY A 54 9.08 -0.55 -15.47
C GLY A 54 8.45 0.49 -16.40
N THR A 55 7.21 0.92 -16.14
CA THR A 55 6.47 1.86 -17.00
C THR A 55 6.02 3.09 -16.20
N GLN A 56 6.41 4.29 -16.66
CA GLN A 56 6.00 5.58 -16.09
C GLN A 56 6.16 5.61 -14.56
N ASP A 57 5.12 5.99 -13.82
CA ASP A 57 5.04 5.95 -12.36
C ASP A 57 4.19 4.78 -11.85
N MET A 58 3.90 3.80 -12.72
CA MET A 58 3.01 2.70 -12.37
C MET A 58 3.71 1.72 -11.43
N VAL A 59 3.03 1.39 -10.34
CA VAL A 59 3.49 0.44 -9.34
C VAL A 59 2.44 -0.64 -9.11
N GLN A 60 2.87 -1.84 -8.70
CA GLN A 60 2.00 -3.00 -8.56
C GLN A 60 2.21 -3.71 -7.22
N CYS A 61 1.13 -3.98 -6.50
CA CYS A 61 1.21 -4.72 -5.24
C CYS A 61 1.62 -6.17 -5.50
N PHE A 62 2.65 -6.64 -4.80
CA PHE A 62 3.10 -8.03 -4.91
C PHE A 62 2.02 -9.03 -4.45
N PHE A 63 1.21 -8.65 -3.46
CA PHE A 63 0.26 -9.57 -2.84
C PHE A 63 -1.05 -9.64 -3.59
N CYS A 64 -1.72 -8.50 -3.81
CA CYS A 64 -3.05 -8.48 -4.40
C CYS A 64 -3.07 -8.15 -5.90
N GLY A 65 -1.93 -7.79 -6.49
CA GLY A 65 -1.82 -7.43 -7.91
C GLY A 65 -2.37 -6.05 -8.28
N LEU A 66 -2.89 -5.27 -7.31
CA LEU A 66 -3.38 -3.89 -7.53
C LEU A 66 -2.31 -3.04 -8.21
N ILE A 67 -2.68 -2.37 -9.30
CA ILE A 67 -1.82 -1.40 -10.01
C ILE A 67 -2.32 0.02 -9.71
N LEU A 68 -1.42 0.90 -9.30
CA LEU A 68 -1.67 2.33 -9.09
C LEU A 68 -0.72 3.17 -9.95
N LYS A 69 -1.16 4.37 -10.31
CA LYS A 69 -0.47 5.31 -11.22
C LYS A 69 -0.96 6.74 -11.00
N ASN A 70 -0.33 7.71 -11.66
CA ASN A 70 -0.59 9.15 -11.55
C ASN A 70 -0.34 9.70 -10.14
N TRP A 71 0.77 9.31 -9.53
CA TRP A 71 1.17 9.68 -8.16
C TRP A 71 1.56 11.17 -8.07
N ILE A 72 0.92 11.88 -7.15
CA ILE A 72 1.28 13.24 -6.77
C ILE A 72 2.35 13.17 -5.67
N GLN A 73 3.61 13.33 -6.10
CA GLN A 73 4.77 13.27 -5.22
C GLN A 73 4.64 14.24 -4.03
N GLY A 74 4.79 13.71 -2.81
CA GLY A 74 4.72 14.48 -1.57
C GLY A 74 3.30 14.77 -1.04
N SER A 75 2.26 14.35 -1.76
CA SER A 75 0.85 14.48 -1.33
C SER A 75 0.20 13.12 -1.07
N ASP A 76 0.45 12.15 -1.96
CA ASP A 76 -0.20 10.84 -1.87
C ASP A 76 0.48 9.95 -0.83
N ASP A 77 -0.32 9.34 0.06
CA ASP A 77 0.13 8.32 1.00
C ASP A 77 -0.13 6.92 0.43
N ALA A 78 0.93 6.13 0.28
CA ALA A 78 0.85 4.84 -0.41
C ALA A 78 0.01 3.80 0.36
N TRP A 79 -0.01 3.84 1.71
CA TRP A 79 -0.87 2.96 2.50
C TRP A 79 -2.33 3.33 2.35
N PHE A 80 -2.65 4.62 2.36
CA PHE A 80 -3.98 5.15 2.14
C PHE A 80 -4.51 4.77 0.76
N GLU A 81 -3.77 5.08 -0.30
CA GLU A 81 -4.20 4.80 -1.68
C GLU A 81 -4.34 3.29 -1.95
N HIS A 82 -3.47 2.45 -1.38
CA HIS A 82 -3.60 1.00 -1.44
C HIS A 82 -4.88 0.51 -0.74
N SER A 83 -5.13 0.98 0.48
CA SER A 83 -6.30 0.56 1.28
C SER A 83 -7.61 1.05 0.69
N LYS A 84 -7.62 2.26 0.17
CA LYS A 84 -8.77 2.88 -0.52
C LYS A 84 -9.11 2.12 -1.80
N SER A 85 -8.09 1.74 -2.58
CA SER A 85 -8.28 1.06 -3.87
C SER A 85 -8.56 -0.44 -3.73
N ASN A 86 -8.00 -1.10 -2.71
CA ASN A 86 -8.28 -2.50 -2.41
C ASN A 86 -8.27 -2.78 -0.90
N PRO A 87 -9.40 -2.55 -0.19
CA PRO A 87 -9.49 -2.73 1.25
C PRO A 87 -9.43 -4.20 1.71
N ASN A 88 -9.47 -5.15 0.77
CA ASN A 88 -9.40 -6.58 1.04
C ASN A 88 -8.00 -7.17 0.79
N CYS A 89 -7.00 -6.33 0.50
CA CYS A 89 -5.62 -6.79 0.36
C CYS A 89 -5.12 -7.38 1.69
N LEU A 90 -4.92 -8.70 1.73
CA LEU A 90 -4.53 -9.39 2.96
C LEU A 90 -3.19 -8.90 3.50
N PHE A 91 -2.24 -8.54 2.64
CA PHE A 91 -1.00 -7.89 3.06
C PHE A 91 -1.24 -6.59 3.83
N VAL A 92 -2.09 -5.70 3.31
CA VAL A 92 -2.40 -4.42 3.98
C VAL A 92 -3.13 -4.68 5.29
N LEU A 93 -4.11 -5.58 5.29
CA LEU A 93 -4.85 -5.96 6.50
C LEU A 93 -3.94 -6.50 7.60
N LEU A 94 -2.98 -7.37 7.26
CA LEU A 94 -2.03 -7.93 8.21
C LEU A 94 -1.00 -6.89 8.69
N TYR A 95 -0.60 -5.96 7.84
CA TYR A 95 0.43 -4.96 8.18
C TYR A 95 -0.13 -3.76 8.95
N LYS A 96 -1.32 -3.28 8.58
CA LYS A 96 -1.93 -2.05 9.12
C LYS A 96 -3.12 -2.29 10.05
N GLY A 97 -3.75 -3.46 9.97
CA GLY A 97 -4.93 -3.83 10.77
C GLY A 97 -6.25 -3.27 10.24
N ASN A 98 -7.36 -3.88 10.65
CA ASN A 98 -8.71 -3.53 10.20
C ASN A 98 -9.10 -2.07 10.53
N GLN A 99 -8.72 -1.58 11.71
CA GLN A 99 -9.05 -0.22 12.15
C GLN A 99 -8.49 0.83 11.18
N PHE A 100 -7.28 0.61 10.64
CA PHE A 100 -6.72 1.49 9.62
C PHE A 100 -7.59 1.51 8.36
N ILE A 101 -8.03 0.36 7.87
CA ILE A 101 -8.85 0.28 6.65
C ILE A 101 -10.24 0.89 6.88
N GLU A 102 -10.83 0.70 8.05
CA GLU A 102 -12.09 1.34 8.45
C GLU A 102 -11.94 2.86 8.46
N ASN A 103 -10.86 3.38 9.05
CA ASN A 103 -10.58 4.81 9.06
C ASN A 103 -10.42 5.36 7.63
N VAL A 104 -9.69 4.66 6.75
CA VAL A 104 -9.54 5.05 5.33
C VAL A 104 -10.89 5.13 4.62
N LYS A 105 -11.81 4.17 4.88
CA LYS A 105 -13.17 4.18 4.31
C LYS A 105 -14.03 5.32 4.84
N ASN A 106 -13.97 5.55 6.16
CA ASN A 106 -14.79 6.57 6.81
C ASN A 106 -14.29 7.99 6.51
N ASN A 107 -13.00 8.14 6.21
CA ASN A 107 -12.36 9.38 5.76
C ASN A 107 -12.68 9.74 4.29
N HIS A 108 -13.93 9.58 3.86
CA HIS A 108 -14.46 10.25 2.66
C HIS A 108 -14.36 11.79 2.71
N VAL A 109 -13.82 12.35 3.80
CA VAL A 109 -13.40 13.75 3.90
C VAL A 109 -11.88 13.79 3.78
N CYS A 110 -11.40 14.25 2.63
CA CYS A 110 -10.00 14.66 2.48
C CYS A 110 -9.73 15.78 3.50
N ASN A 111 -9.07 15.46 4.61
CA ASN A 111 -8.45 16.46 5.45
C ASN A 111 -6.94 16.31 5.31
N CYS A 112 -6.39 17.00 4.31
CA CYS A 112 -5.01 17.40 4.37
C CYS A 112 -4.78 18.10 5.72
N LYS A 113 -4.00 17.44 6.59
CA LYS A 113 -3.61 17.80 7.97
C LYS A 113 -4.49 17.17 9.07
N SER A 114 -3.98 16.08 9.66
CA SER A 114 -4.09 15.86 11.09
C SER A 114 -2.73 15.44 11.63
N GLU A 115 -2.32 16.14 12.67
CA GLU A 115 -1.00 16.18 13.27
C GLU A 115 -0.58 14.81 13.83
N LYS A 116 0.73 14.54 13.77
CA LYS A 116 1.32 13.40 14.47
C LYS A 116 1.28 13.68 15.98
N SER A 117 0.37 13.06 16.71
CA SER A 117 0.52 12.86 18.15
C SER A 117 1.23 11.52 18.38
N TYR A 118 2.50 11.56 18.75
CA TYR A 118 3.12 10.39 19.39
C TYR A 118 2.82 10.49 20.88
N ASP A 119 2.15 9.48 21.44
CA ASP A 119 2.04 9.33 22.88
C ASP A 119 3.43 9.00 23.44
N VAL A 120 4.02 9.95 24.18
CA VAL A 120 5.18 9.68 25.01
C VAL A 120 4.65 8.98 26.26
N VAL A 121 4.86 7.67 26.36
CA VAL A 121 4.64 6.92 27.60
C VAL A 121 5.69 7.39 28.59
N GLY A 122 5.23 7.90 29.73
CA GLY A 122 6.06 8.34 30.86
C GLY A 122 6.65 7.20 31.67
#